data_AF-A0A847INJ3-F1
#
_entry.id   AF-A0A847INJ3-F1
#
_cell.length_a   1.000
_cell.length_b   1.000
_cell.length_c   1.000
_cell.angle_alpha   90.00
_cell.angle_beta   90.00
_cell.angle_gamma   90.00
#
_symmetry.space_group_name_H-M   'P 1'
#
loop_
_entity.id
_entity.type
_entity.pdbx_description
1 polymer ?
#
loop_
_entity_poly.entity_id
_entity_poly.type
_entity_poly.pdbx_seq_one_letter_code
_entity_poly.pdbx_strand_id
1 'polypeptide(L)'
;MITTGIYRKSLYLAMIMMTLAGSAELAGRSREEYITRHPVENGFALARDGDPAPLWVSDQDFPGVLRVAGHLQADMEKVTGNRPLLINDSDPAPCDRMIIAGTLGKNPLIDQLVQSRRISGKWLKGKRETYIATIIKEPAIGIREALVIAGSDKLGTIYGLYDLSRQIGVSPLHFWADVPVSPAKDLYAMPGEYTPGEPAVRYRGIFINDEAPALSGWVHERYGAFNSRFY
;
A
#
# COMPACT_ATOMS: atom_id res chain seq x y z
N MET A 1 -51.42 -4.59 51.52
CA MET A 1 -51.37 -3.51 50.50
C MET A 1 -49.91 -3.21 50.20
N ILE A 2 -49.23 -4.13 49.51
CA ILE A 2 -47.79 -4.07 49.21
C ILE A 2 -47.64 -4.76 47.85
N THR A 3 -47.37 -4.02 46.77
CA THR A 3 -46.79 -4.50 45.48
C THR A 3 -46.81 -3.41 44.41
N THR A 4 -46.22 -2.25 44.68
CA THR A 4 -45.97 -1.22 43.62
C THR A 4 -44.55 -0.65 43.66
N GLY A 5 -43.64 -1.26 44.44
CA GLY A 5 -42.26 -0.78 44.61
C GLY A 5 -41.19 -1.47 43.76
N ILE A 6 -41.51 -2.58 43.08
CA ILE A 6 -40.48 -3.44 42.46
C ILE A 6 -40.22 -3.05 40.99
N TYR A 7 -41.22 -2.56 40.26
CA TYR A 7 -41.07 -2.27 38.83
C TYR A 7 -40.34 -0.95 38.52
N ARG A 8 -40.20 -0.05 39.50
CA ARG A 8 -39.56 1.26 39.28
C ARG A 8 -38.04 1.21 39.37
N LYS A 9 -37.46 0.21 40.05
CA LYS A 9 -35.99 0.03 40.15
C LYS A 9 -35.39 -0.71 38.94
N SER A 10 -36.15 -1.59 38.27
CA SER A 10 -35.68 -2.28 37.07
C SER A 10 -35.62 -1.39 35.83
N LEU A 11 -36.40 -0.30 35.78
CA LEU A 11 -36.37 0.64 34.66
C LEU A 11 -35.10 1.52 34.66
N TYR A 12 -34.60 1.93 35.83
CA TYR A 12 -33.37 2.72 35.93
C TYR A 12 -32.11 1.89 35.64
N LEU A 13 -32.10 0.60 35.97
CA LEU A 13 -30.96 -0.27 35.68
C LEU A 13 -30.85 -0.59 34.17
N ALA A 14 -31.97 -0.71 33.47
CA ALA A 14 -32.00 -0.85 32.01
C ALA A 14 -31.56 0.44 31.29
N MET A 15 -31.89 1.61 31.83
CA MET A 15 -31.51 2.90 31.24
C MET A 15 -30.02 3.24 31.46
N ILE A 16 -29.41 2.77 32.56
CA ILE A 16 -27.97 2.91 32.82
C ILE A 16 -27.14 1.89 32.00
N MET A 17 -27.69 0.73 31.65
CA MET A 17 -27.02 -0.18 30.69
C MET A 17 -27.10 0.27 29.23
N MET A 18 -28.04 1.15 28.87
CA MET A 18 -28.12 1.72 27.53
C MET A 18 -27.22 2.95 27.30
N THR A 19 -26.66 3.56 28.36
CA THR A 19 -25.71 4.67 28.23
C THR A 19 -24.24 4.23 28.28
N LEU A 20 -23.95 2.96 28.57
CA LEU A 20 -22.59 2.38 28.49
C LEU A 20 -22.29 1.67 27.15
N ALA A 21 -23.26 1.62 26.22
CA ALA A 21 -23.03 1.15 24.85
C ALA A 21 -22.57 2.26 23.89
N GLY A 22 -22.21 3.43 24.43
CA GLY A 22 -21.82 4.63 23.68
C GLY A 22 -20.36 5.02 23.89
N SER A 23 -19.43 4.07 23.85
CA SER A 23 -17.99 4.27 23.66
C SER A 23 -17.33 2.91 23.36
N ALA A 24 -17.88 2.17 22.38
CA ALA A 24 -16.99 1.31 21.63
C ALA A 24 -16.12 2.29 20.82
N GLU A 25 -14.95 2.61 21.36
CA GLU A 25 -13.85 3.08 20.54
C GLU A 25 -13.87 2.22 19.27
N LEU A 26 -13.95 2.89 18.12
CA LEU A 26 -13.60 2.33 16.82
C LEU A 26 -12.09 2.00 16.84
N ALA A 27 -11.68 1.13 17.75
CA ALA A 27 -10.39 0.50 17.75
C ALA A 27 -10.41 -0.53 16.63
N GLY A 28 -9.81 -0.18 15.49
CA GLY A 28 -9.38 -1.16 14.49
C GLY A 28 -10.15 -1.23 13.18
N ARG A 29 -10.70 -0.12 12.66
CA ARG A 29 -10.59 0.11 11.21
C ARG A 29 -9.47 1.11 10.99
N SER A 30 -8.22 0.64 11.02
CA SER A 30 -7.22 1.31 10.18
C SER A 30 -7.84 1.34 8.79
N ARG A 31 -8.11 2.53 8.23
CA ARG A 31 -8.47 2.61 6.83
C ARG A 31 -7.29 2.00 6.06
N GLU A 32 -7.40 0.74 5.65
CA GLU A 32 -6.41 0.10 4.78
C GLU A 32 -6.31 0.89 3.46
N GLU A 33 -7.41 1.51 3.06
CA GLU A 33 -7.50 2.38 1.89
C GLU A 33 -7.04 3.80 2.20
N TYR A 34 -6.03 4.25 1.46
CA TYR A 34 -5.50 5.61 1.48
C TYR A 34 -5.55 6.30 0.12
N ILE A 35 -5.98 5.63 -0.96
CA ILE A 35 -6.17 6.24 -2.27
C ILE A 35 -7.63 6.61 -2.52
N THR A 36 -7.86 7.77 -3.10
CA THR A 36 -9.17 8.26 -3.54
C THR A 36 -9.10 8.86 -4.94
N ARG A 37 -10.26 8.97 -5.60
CA ARG A 37 -10.44 9.54 -6.95
C ARG A 37 -10.89 11.00 -6.95
N HIS A 38 -10.99 11.62 -5.78
CA HIS A 38 -11.33 13.04 -5.64
C HIS A 38 -10.27 13.74 -4.78
N PRO A 39 -10.01 15.04 -5.02
CA PRO A 39 -9.07 15.79 -4.21
C PRO A 39 -9.45 15.74 -2.73
N VAL A 40 -8.44 15.68 -1.87
CA VAL A 40 -8.58 15.74 -0.41
C VAL A 40 -7.62 16.76 0.16
N GLU A 41 -8.05 17.42 1.23
CA GLU A 41 -7.23 18.42 1.91
C GLU A 41 -5.95 17.78 2.44
N ASN A 42 -4.80 18.43 2.21
CA ASN A 42 -3.48 17.91 2.54
C ASN A 42 -3.15 16.53 1.93
N GLY A 43 -3.87 16.12 0.88
CA GLY A 43 -3.58 14.93 0.10
C GLY A 43 -2.45 15.13 -0.89
N PHE A 44 -1.87 14.01 -1.31
CA PHE A 44 -0.82 13.97 -2.33
C PHE A 44 -1.44 13.58 -3.67
N ALA A 45 -1.19 14.38 -4.70
CA ALA A 45 -1.67 14.13 -6.05
C ALA A 45 -0.85 13.03 -6.75
N LEU A 46 -1.30 11.78 -6.65
CA LEU A 46 -0.68 10.64 -7.34
C LEU A 46 -0.83 10.76 -8.85
N ALA A 47 -1.99 11.20 -9.34
CA ALA A 47 -2.23 11.58 -10.73
C ALA A 47 -3.24 12.73 -10.81
N ARG A 48 -3.04 13.67 -11.74
CA ARG A 48 -3.97 14.79 -12.02
C ARG A 48 -4.19 14.92 -13.52
N ASP A 49 -5.44 14.91 -13.97
CA ASP A 49 -5.80 14.92 -15.39
C ASP A 49 -5.00 13.88 -16.23
N GLY A 50 -4.77 12.71 -15.64
CA GLY A 50 -4.00 11.63 -16.26
C GLY A 50 -2.50 11.83 -16.25
N ASP A 51 -1.94 12.87 -15.60
CA ASP A 51 -0.50 13.05 -15.39
C ASP A 51 -0.06 12.40 -14.06
N PRO A 52 0.49 11.17 -14.07
CA PRO A 52 0.98 10.52 -12.86
C PRO A 52 2.27 11.14 -12.34
N ALA A 53 2.42 11.19 -11.02
CA ALA A 53 3.67 11.61 -10.40
C ALA A 53 4.83 10.67 -10.79
N PRO A 54 6.06 11.19 -10.99
CA PRO A 54 7.25 10.37 -11.20
C PRO A 54 7.48 9.44 -10.02
N LEU A 55 7.98 8.23 -10.30
CA LEU A 55 8.37 7.22 -9.33
C LEU A 55 9.88 7.19 -9.23
N TRP A 56 10.41 7.27 -8.00
CA TRP A 56 11.84 7.11 -7.74
C TRP A 56 12.09 5.97 -6.77
N VAL A 57 13.13 5.19 -7.07
CA VAL A 57 13.71 4.17 -6.20
C VAL A 57 15.22 4.30 -6.29
N SER A 58 15.93 4.20 -5.16
CA SER A 58 17.39 4.21 -5.17
C SER A 58 17.96 3.02 -5.95
N ASP A 59 18.98 3.27 -6.76
CA ASP A 59 19.76 2.21 -7.45
C ASP A 59 20.49 1.25 -6.49
N GLN A 60 20.62 1.62 -5.22
CA GLN A 60 21.19 0.80 -4.14
C GLN A 60 20.17 -0.15 -3.49
N ASP A 61 18.89 -0.02 -3.82
CA ASP A 61 17.85 -0.90 -3.28
C ASP A 61 17.93 -2.31 -3.89
N PHE A 62 17.10 -3.23 -3.38
CA PHE A 62 17.11 -4.61 -3.86
C PHE A 62 16.64 -4.69 -5.33
N PRO A 63 17.26 -5.55 -6.17
CA PRO A 63 16.82 -5.76 -7.55
C PRO A 63 15.34 -6.15 -7.70
N GLY A 64 14.78 -6.84 -6.69
CA GLY A 64 13.35 -7.17 -6.65
C GLY A 64 12.45 -5.94 -6.46
N VAL A 65 12.91 -4.93 -5.70
CA VAL A 65 12.19 -3.67 -5.52
C VAL A 65 12.23 -2.86 -6.82
N LEU A 66 13.39 -2.74 -7.46
CA LEU A 66 13.53 -2.06 -8.76
C LEU A 66 12.62 -2.68 -9.83
N ARG A 67 12.53 -4.01 -9.87
CA ARG A 67 11.61 -4.74 -10.76
C ARG A 67 10.15 -4.39 -10.49
N VAL A 68 9.73 -4.45 -9.22
CA VAL A 68 8.33 -4.20 -8.84
C VAL A 68 7.95 -2.71 -8.99
N ALA A 69 8.91 -1.79 -8.88
CA ALA A 69 8.69 -0.39 -9.25
C ALA A 69 8.33 -0.25 -10.75
N GLY A 70 8.95 -1.06 -11.62
CA GLY A 70 8.55 -1.18 -13.02
C GLY A 70 7.14 -1.77 -13.22
N HIS A 71 6.70 -2.66 -12.34
CA HIS A 71 5.32 -3.18 -12.37
C HIS A 71 4.32 -2.08 -11.98
N LEU A 72 4.59 -1.34 -10.90
CA LEU A 72 3.78 -0.19 -10.48
C LEU A 72 3.72 0.87 -11.59
N GLN A 73 4.84 1.16 -12.27
CA GLN A 73 4.86 2.07 -13.41
C GLN A 73 3.89 1.64 -14.52
N ALA A 74 3.91 0.36 -14.90
CA ALA A 74 3.01 -0.19 -15.90
C ALA A 74 1.53 -0.21 -15.42
N ASP A 75 1.30 -0.45 -14.14
CA ASP A 75 -0.03 -0.44 -13.54
C ASP A 75 -0.61 0.99 -13.51
N MET A 76 0.21 1.99 -13.19
CA MET A 76 -0.18 3.40 -13.27
C MET A 76 -0.49 3.82 -14.71
N GLU A 77 0.24 3.31 -15.71
CA GLU A 77 -0.07 3.51 -17.13
C GLU A 77 -1.44 2.93 -17.50
N LYS A 78 -1.74 1.68 -17.09
CA LYS A 78 -3.05 1.04 -17.31
C LYS A 78 -4.20 1.84 -16.71
N VAL A 79 -4.00 2.43 -15.52
CA VAL A 79 -5.06 3.18 -14.80
C VAL A 79 -5.22 4.59 -15.34
N THR A 80 -4.13 5.32 -15.53
CA THR A 80 -4.16 6.76 -15.85
C THR A 80 -4.14 7.05 -17.35
N GLY A 81 -3.72 6.08 -18.16
CA GLY A 81 -3.51 6.22 -19.60
C GLY A 81 -2.15 6.79 -19.98
N ASN A 82 -1.34 7.27 -19.01
CA ASN A 82 0.00 7.79 -19.25
C ASN A 82 1.02 7.09 -18.36
N ARG A 83 2.21 6.86 -18.90
CA ARG A 83 3.29 6.19 -18.17
C ARG A 83 4.09 7.18 -17.32
N PRO A 84 4.19 7.01 -15.99
CA PRO A 84 5.04 7.87 -15.18
C PRO A 84 6.51 7.66 -15.50
N LEU A 85 7.32 8.71 -15.32
CA LEU A 85 8.77 8.58 -15.32
C LEU A 85 9.21 7.70 -14.14
N LEU A 86 9.99 6.66 -14.40
CA LEU A 86 10.65 5.84 -13.37
C LEU A 86 12.14 6.21 -13.33
N ILE A 87 12.60 6.67 -12.17
CA ILE A 87 13.97 7.09 -11.93
C ILE A 87 14.63 6.09 -10.98
N ASN A 88 15.68 5.44 -11.46
CA ASN A 88 16.50 4.50 -10.69
C ASN A 88 17.92 5.05 -10.63
N ASP A 89 18.18 5.91 -9.66
CA ASP A 89 19.44 6.63 -9.51
C ASP A 89 19.78 6.74 -8.02
N SER A 90 21.01 7.14 -7.70
CA SER A 90 21.47 7.30 -6.32
C SER A 90 20.65 8.35 -5.56
N ASP A 91 20.28 9.45 -6.23
CA ASP A 91 19.50 10.55 -5.64
C ASP A 91 18.26 10.87 -6.49
N PRO A 92 17.15 11.33 -5.88
CA PRO A 92 15.99 11.77 -6.63
C PRO A 92 16.22 13.14 -7.29
N ALA A 93 15.74 13.29 -8.51
CA ALA A 93 15.77 14.58 -9.20
C ALA A 93 14.74 15.57 -8.60
N PRO A 94 15.03 16.88 -8.59
CA PRO A 94 14.08 17.90 -8.17
C PRO A 94 12.77 17.85 -8.97
N CYS A 95 11.64 17.90 -8.28
CA CYS A 95 10.33 17.94 -8.90
C CYS A 95 9.27 18.46 -7.91
N ASP A 96 8.09 18.80 -8.41
CA ASP A 96 7.00 19.20 -7.53
C ASP A 96 6.54 18.04 -6.61
N ARG A 97 6.15 16.93 -7.22
CA ARG A 97 5.57 15.77 -6.53
C ARG A 97 6.23 14.48 -6.97
N MET A 98 6.48 13.55 -6.05
CA MET A 98 7.15 12.28 -6.35
C MET A 98 6.54 11.12 -5.56
N ILE A 99 6.53 9.92 -6.14
CA ILE A 99 6.36 8.68 -5.39
C ILE A 99 7.76 8.15 -5.08
N ILE A 100 8.07 7.95 -3.81
CA ILE A 100 9.35 7.43 -3.36
C ILE A 100 9.11 6.07 -2.75
N ALA A 101 9.76 5.04 -3.26
CA ALA A 101 9.74 3.72 -2.64
C ALA A 101 11.15 3.26 -2.27
N GLY A 102 11.27 2.63 -1.11
CA GLY A 102 12.56 2.07 -0.73
C GLY A 102 12.55 1.27 0.56
N THR A 103 13.65 0.55 0.76
CA THR A 103 13.83 -0.34 1.90
C THR A 103 14.75 0.29 2.93
N LEU A 104 14.35 0.23 4.22
CA LEU A 104 15.20 0.65 5.33
C LEU A 104 16.53 -0.14 5.33
N GLY A 105 17.65 0.58 5.46
CA GLY A 105 19.01 0.05 5.41
C GLY A 105 19.55 -0.20 4.00
N LYS A 106 18.82 0.18 2.96
CA LYS A 106 19.25 0.10 1.55
C LYS A 106 19.03 1.37 0.75
N ASN A 107 17.96 2.11 1.04
CA ASN A 107 17.68 3.38 0.41
C ASN A 107 18.14 4.53 1.33
N PRO A 108 19.20 5.28 0.99
CA PRO A 108 19.77 6.32 1.86
C PRO A 108 18.76 7.41 2.25
N LEU A 109 17.84 7.77 1.36
CA LEU A 109 16.80 8.76 1.66
C LEU A 109 15.81 8.22 2.70
N ILE A 110 15.39 6.95 2.58
CA ILE A 110 14.54 6.32 3.59
C ILE A 110 15.25 6.27 4.95
N ASP A 111 16.53 5.95 4.97
CA ASP A 111 17.34 5.95 6.19
C ASP A 111 17.38 7.34 6.85
N GLN A 112 17.61 8.38 6.06
CA GLN A 112 17.59 9.77 6.53
C GLN A 112 16.22 10.18 7.08
N LEU A 113 15.13 9.85 6.38
CA LEU A 113 13.75 10.17 6.81
C LEU A 113 13.38 9.47 8.12
N VAL A 114 13.85 8.23 8.32
CA VAL A 114 13.66 7.50 9.59
C VAL A 114 14.57 8.05 10.70
N GLN A 115 15.82 8.40 10.39
CA GLN A 115 16.76 8.97 11.37
C GLN A 115 16.27 10.34 11.89
N SER A 116 15.74 11.16 10.99
CA SER A 116 15.13 12.46 11.28
C SER A 116 13.73 12.39 11.90
N ARG A 117 13.19 11.17 12.12
CA ARG A 117 11.86 10.89 12.68
C ARG A 117 10.69 11.43 11.86
N ARG A 118 10.92 11.67 10.56
CA ARG A 118 9.86 12.06 9.61
C ARG A 118 9.05 10.86 9.13
N ILE A 119 9.66 9.68 9.18
CA ILE A 119 8.98 8.39 9.08
C ILE A 119 9.13 7.68 10.43
N SER A 120 8.03 7.17 10.97
CA SER A 120 8.04 6.44 12.23
C SER A 120 8.80 5.11 12.10
N GLY A 121 10.01 5.07 12.66
CA GLY A 121 10.82 3.84 12.70
C GLY A 121 10.19 2.69 13.51
N LYS A 122 9.13 2.96 14.29
CA LYS A 122 8.37 1.95 15.06
C LYS A 122 7.82 0.83 14.17
N TRP A 123 7.43 1.17 12.95
CA TRP A 123 6.83 0.25 12.00
C TRP A 123 7.85 -0.47 11.12
N LEU A 124 9.13 -0.07 11.18
CA LEU A 124 10.15 -0.57 10.24
C LEU A 124 11.31 -1.29 10.94
N LYS A 125 11.88 -0.70 12.00
CA LYS A 125 13.09 -1.23 12.63
C LYS A 125 12.82 -2.56 13.32
N GLY A 126 13.50 -3.62 12.86
CA GLY A 126 13.35 -4.97 13.40
C GLY A 126 12.00 -5.62 13.07
N LYS A 127 11.24 -5.04 12.12
CA LYS A 127 9.94 -5.53 11.68
C LYS A 127 10.08 -6.41 10.45
N ARG A 128 9.22 -7.41 10.34
CA ARG A 128 9.23 -8.35 9.21
C ARG A 128 8.14 -8.03 8.22
N GLU A 129 8.50 -7.98 6.94
CA GLU A 129 7.59 -7.98 5.80
C GLU A 129 6.48 -6.94 5.88
N THR A 130 6.79 -5.74 6.39
CA THR A 130 5.82 -4.65 6.53
C THR A 130 6.35 -3.37 5.89
N TYR A 131 5.47 -2.40 5.72
CA TYR A 131 5.80 -1.09 5.17
C TYR A 131 4.97 -0.01 5.85
N ILE A 132 5.35 1.23 5.57
CA ILE A 132 4.55 2.41 5.84
C ILE A 132 4.37 3.20 4.54
N ALA A 133 3.14 3.59 4.24
CA ALA A 133 2.81 4.58 3.23
C ALA A 133 2.43 5.89 3.94
N THR A 134 3.08 6.99 3.59
CA THR A 134 2.82 8.30 4.22
C THR A 134 3.23 9.45 3.30
N ILE A 135 2.60 10.61 3.47
CA ILE A 135 2.92 11.82 2.73
C ILE A 135 3.98 12.62 3.50
N ILE A 136 5.08 12.94 2.82
CA ILE A 136 6.17 13.76 3.38
C ILE A 136 6.31 15.01 2.51
N LYS A 137 6.13 16.20 3.10
CA LYS A 137 6.48 17.48 2.45
C LYS A 137 7.99 17.64 2.45
N GLU A 138 8.62 18.16 1.41
CA GLU A 138 10.07 18.42 1.38
C GLU A 138 10.92 17.20 1.81
N PRO A 139 10.75 16.01 1.21
CA PRO A 139 11.48 14.80 1.61
C PRO A 139 12.99 14.91 1.34
N ALA A 140 13.36 15.58 0.26
CA ALA A 140 14.73 15.85 -0.16
C ALA A 140 14.81 17.25 -0.81
N ILE A 141 16.03 17.73 -1.05
CA ILE A 141 16.27 19.05 -1.65
C ILE A 141 15.58 19.10 -3.03
N GLY A 142 14.75 20.14 -3.24
CA GLY A 142 14.08 20.36 -4.53
C GLY A 142 12.85 19.50 -4.80
N ILE A 143 12.40 18.68 -3.84
CA ILE A 143 11.13 17.94 -3.91
C ILE A 143 10.12 18.62 -3.01
N ARG A 144 8.96 19.09 -3.51
CA ARG A 144 7.97 19.80 -2.66
C ARG A 144 7.19 18.83 -1.77
N GLU A 145 6.79 17.69 -2.30
CA GLU A 145 6.10 16.64 -1.53
C GLU A 145 6.28 15.25 -2.17
N ALA A 146 6.14 14.21 -1.36
CA ALA A 146 6.13 12.85 -1.85
C ALA A 146 5.16 11.95 -1.09
N LEU A 147 4.56 11.00 -1.82
CA LEU A 147 4.06 9.77 -1.22
C LEU A 147 5.25 8.83 -1.04
N VAL A 148 5.58 8.52 0.20
CA VAL A 148 6.70 7.62 0.54
C VAL A 148 6.16 6.26 0.95
N ILE A 149 6.65 5.20 0.30
CA ILE A 149 6.46 3.78 0.64
C ILE A 149 7.79 3.24 1.16
N ALA A 150 7.92 3.13 2.48
CA ALA A 150 9.13 2.63 3.12
C ALA A 150 8.89 1.22 3.69
N GLY A 151 9.66 0.23 3.22
CA GLY A 151 9.59 -1.14 3.71
C GLY A 151 10.58 -1.43 4.83
N SER A 152 10.22 -2.32 5.74
CA SER A 152 11.09 -2.83 6.81
C SER A 152 12.21 -3.74 6.27
N ASP A 153 11.91 -4.43 5.18
CA ASP A 153 12.79 -5.31 4.42
C ASP A 153 12.36 -5.35 2.94
N LYS A 154 13.07 -6.13 2.12
CA LYS A 154 12.80 -6.26 0.68
C LYS A 154 11.34 -6.60 0.38
N LEU A 155 10.76 -7.54 1.12
CA LEU A 155 9.40 -8.00 0.88
C LEU A 155 8.38 -6.97 1.37
N GLY A 156 8.66 -6.29 2.49
CA GLY A 156 7.87 -5.15 2.95
C GLY A 156 7.70 -4.08 1.87
N THR A 157 8.81 -3.66 1.25
CA THR A 157 8.78 -2.66 0.16
C THR A 157 7.98 -3.16 -1.05
N ILE A 158 8.19 -4.42 -1.46
CA ILE A 158 7.45 -5.05 -2.56
C ILE A 158 5.94 -5.10 -2.26
N TYR A 159 5.55 -5.44 -1.04
CA TYR A 159 4.15 -5.46 -0.64
C TYR A 159 3.54 -4.07 -0.62
N GLY A 160 4.28 -3.04 -0.20
CA GLY A 160 3.82 -1.64 -0.25
C GLY A 160 3.58 -1.15 -1.68
N LEU A 161 4.47 -1.48 -2.62
CA LEU A 161 4.30 -1.15 -4.04
C LEU A 161 3.07 -1.84 -4.64
N TYR A 162 2.87 -3.13 -4.36
CA TYR A 162 1.68 -3.85 -4.86
C TYR A 162 0.39 -3.45 -4.16
N ASP A 163 0.45 -3.04 -2.89
CA ASP A 163 -0.71 -2.45 -2.23
C ASP A 163 -1.10 -1.14 -2.91
N LEU A 164 -0.14 -0.28 -3.27
CA LEU A 164 -0.44 0.90 -4.09
C LEU A 164 -1.07 0.52 -5.43
N SER A 165 -0.52 -0.46 -6.18
CA SER A 165 -1.13 -0.98 -7.42
C SER A 165 -2.59 -1.42 -7.20
N ARG A 166 -2.86 -2.15 -6.11
CA ARG A 166 -4.22 -2.58 -5.75
C ARG A 166 -5.13 -1.39 -5.48
N GLN A 167 -4.66 -0.41 -4.72
CA GLN A 167 -5.46 0.75 -4.32
C GLN A 167 -5.75 1.73 -5.47
N ILE A 168 -4.88 1.81 -6.48
CA ILE A 168 -5.19 2.56 -7.70
C ILE A 168 -6.17 1.81 -8.63
N GLY A 169 -6.46 0.54 -8.34
CA GLY A 169 -7.49 -0.25 -9.02
C GLY A 169 -6.99 -1.43 -9.84
N VAL A 170 -5.72 -1.84 -9.70
CA VAL A 170 -5.18 -3.02 -10.38
C VAL A 170 -5.29 -4.25 -9.47
N SER A 171 -6.23 -5.13 -9.80
CA SER A 171 -6.42 -6.38 -9.08
C SER A 171 -5.19 -7.29 -9.16
N PRO A 172 -4.80 -8.00 -8.08
CA PRO A 172 -3.82 -9.09 -8.15
C PRO A 172 -4.17 -10.17 -9.18
N LEU A 173 -5.45 -10.28 -9.55
CA LEU A 173 -5.98 -11.22 -10.53
C LEU A 173 -6.17 -10.62 -11.94
N HIS A 174 -5.68 -9.39 -12.21
CA HIS A 174 -5.90 -8.72 -13.49
C HIS A 174 -5.39 -9.55 -14.69
N PHE A 175 -4.26 -10.24 -14.53
CA PHE A 175 -3.74 -11.16 -15.55
C PHE A 175 -4.34 -12.57 -15.42
N TRP A 176 -4.46 -13.09 -14.20
CA TRP A 176 -4.84 -14.49 -13.95
C TRP A 176 -6.32 -14.79 -14.17
N ALA A 177 -7.19 -13.79 -14.09
CA ALA A 177 -8.64 -13.94 -14.24
C ALA A 177 -9.27 -12.77 -15.02
N ASP A 178 -8.49 -12.10 -15.87
CA ASP A 178 -8.92 -10.99 -16.74
C ASP A 178 -9.72 -9.89 -16.02
N VAL A 179 -9.43 -9.66 -14.74
CA VAL A 179 -10.15 -8.64 -13.95
C VAL A 179 -9.82 -7.25 -14.52
N PRO A 180 -10.82 -6.48 -14.97
CA PRO A 180 -10.58 -5.22 -15.67
C PRO A 180 -10.01 -4.16 -14.73
N VAL A 181 -9.06 -3.38 -15.24
CA VAL A 181 -8.53 -2.19 -14.57
C VAL A 181 -9.49 -1.04 -14.83
N SER A 182 -10.00 -0.41 -13.77
CA SER A 182 -10.88 0.75 -13.87
C SER A 182 -10.07 2.02 -14.12
N PRO A 183 -10.22 2.71 -15.27
CA PRO A 183 -9.46 3.92 -15.57
C PRO A 183 -9.76 5.04 -14.56
N ALA A 184 -8.74 5.83 -14.25
CA ALA A 184 -8.84 7.01 -13.39
C ALA A 184 -7.78 8.05 -13.78
N LYS A 185 -8.23 9.25 -14.16
CA LYS A 185 -7.33 10.38 -14.42
C LYS A 185 -6.80 11.05 -13.16
N ASP A 186 -7.62 11.04 -12.11
CA ASP A 186 -7.33 11.71 -10.86
C ASP A 186 -7.24 10.69 -9.73
N LEU A 187 -6.09 10.68 -9.06
CA LEU A 187 -5.78 9.80 -7.94
C LEU A 187 -5.06 10.61 -6.87
N TYR A 188 -5.51 10.49 -5.63
CA TYR A 188 -4.93 11.21 -4.50
C TYR A 188 -4.69 10.25 -3.34
N ALA A 189 -3.53 10.34 -2.71
CA ALA A 189 -3.30 9.72 -1.41
C ALA A 189 -3.81 10.65 -0.31
N MET A 190 -4.51 10.09 0.67
CA MET A 190 -4.96 10.78 1.88
C MET A 190 -3.78 10.96 2.86
N PRO A 191 -3.77 12.04 3.67
CA PRO A 191 -2.78 12.21 4.72
C PRO A 191 -2.94 11.15 5.83
N GLY A 192 -1.82 10.63 6.32
CA GLY A 192 -1.79 9.65 7.40
C GLY A 192 -0.58 8.73 7.31
N GLU A 193 -0.43 7.86 8.33
CA GLU A 193 0.49 6.73 8.31
C GLU A 193 -0.30 5.45 8.08
N TYR A 194 -0.05 4.77 6.96
CA TYR A 194 -0.75 3.54 6.59
C TYR A 194 0.22 2.38 6.63
N THR A 195 -0.10 1.36 7.43
CA THR A 195 0.71 0.16 7.57
C THR A 195 -0.18 -1.05 7.84
N PRO A 196 0.06 -2.20 7.19
CA PRO A 196 -0.65 -3.43 7.50
C PRO A 196 -0.11 -4.11 8.77
N GLY A 197 0.97 -3.60 9.36
CA GLY A 197 1.71 -4.29 10.42
C GLY A 197 2.46 -5.52 9.91
N GLU A 198 2.98 -6.32 10.84
CA GLU A 198 3.70 -7.55 10.50
C GLU A 198 2.70 -8.67 10.17
N PRO A 199 2.94 -9.48 9.13
CA PRO A 199 2.04 -10.58 8.82
C PRO A 199 2.08 -11.62 9.95
N ALA A 200 0.92 -12.04 10.45
CA ALA A 200 0.81 -12.96 11.58
C ALA A 200 1.48 -14.33 11.31
N VAL A 201 1.47 -14.78 10.05
CA VAL A 201 2.09 -16.04 9.62
C VAL A 201 3.36 -15.74 8.82
N ARG A 202 4.47 -16.38 9.17
CA ARG A 202 5.79 -16.10 8.57
C ARG A 202 5.87 -16.45 7.08
N TYR A 203 5.48 -17.66 6.71
CA TYR A 203 5.52 -18.12 5.33
C TYR A 203 4.09 -18.35 4.84
N ARG A 204 3.72 -17.65 3.78
CA ARG A 204 2.38 -17.66 3.18
C ARG A 204 2.56 -18.02 1.72
N GLY A 205 1.91 -19.06 1.24
CA GLY A 205 2.14 -19.57 -0.11
C GLY A 205 1.06 -20.52 -0.58
N ILE A 206 1.24 -20.99 -1.79
CA ILE A 206 0.38 -21.95 -2.47
C ILE A 206 1.23 -23.15 -2.89
N PHE A 207 0.59 -24.31 -3.02
CA PHE A 207 1.20 -25.48 -3.62
C PHE A 207 0.48 -25.77 -4.94
N ILE A 208 1.21 -25.65 -6.04
CA ILE A 208 0.74 -26.06 -7.36
C ILE A 208 0.96 -27.57 -7.45
N ASN A 209 -0.12 -28.33 -7.42
CA ASN A 209 -0.14 -29.78 -7.48
C ASN A 209 -1.38 -30.25 -8.25
N ASP A 210 -1.36 -31.51 -8.70
CA ASP A 210 -2.42 -32.10 -9.54
C ASP A 210 -2.68 -31.23 -10.79
N GLU A 211 -1.59 -30.71 -11.35
CA GLU A 211 -1.58 -29.70 -12.40
C GLU A 211 -2.01 -30.25 -13.77
N ALA A 212 -1.94 -31.57 -13.95
CA ALA A 212 -2.31 -32.24 -15.19
C ALA A 212 -3.75 -32.76 -15.13
N PRO A 213 -4.54 -32.59 -16.22
CA PRO A 213 -4.14 -32.07 -17.52
C PRO A 213 -4.27 -30.54 -17.66
N ALA A 214 -4.97 -29.85 -16.75
CA ALA A 214 -5.43 -28.48 -16.97
C ALA A 214 -4.29 -27.44 -17.01
N LEU A 215 -3.59 -27.22 -15.89
CA LEU A 215 -2.53 -26.24 -15.81
C LEU A 215 -1.35 -26.63 -16.71
N SER A 216 -0.97 -27.91 -16.74
CA SER A 216 0.09 -28.39 -17.63
C SER A 216 -0.20 -28.12 -19.10
N GLY A 217 -1.43 -28.40 -19.55
CA GLY A 217 -1.85 -28.12 -20.93
C GLY A 217 -1.73 -26.63 -21.26
N TRP A 218 -2.28 -25.77 -20.40
CA TRP A 218 -2.20 -24.32 -20.58
C TRP A 218 -0.76 -23.79 -20.56
N VAL A 219 0.09 -24.28 -19.66
CA VAL A 219 1.51 -23.87 -19.58
C VAL A 219 2.27 -24.29 -20.83
N HIS A 220 2.08 -25.50 -21.33
CA HIS A 220 2.73 -25.95 -22.57
C HIS A 220 2.26 -25.14 -23.78
N GLU A 221 0.97 -24.82 -23.88
CA GLU A 221 0.44 -23.99 -24.97
C GLU A 221 0.99 -22.56 -24.92
N ARG A 222 1.03 -21.94 -23.74
CA ARG A 222 1.39 -20.51 -23.58
C ARG A 222 2.89 -20.25 -23.46
N TYR A 223 3.62 -21.16 -22.82
CA TYR A 223 5.03 -20.96 -22.44
C TYR A 223 5.96 -22.08 -22.92
N GLY A 224 5.43 -23.12 -23.56
CA GLY A 224 6.19 -24.27 -24.06
C GLY A 224 6.53 -25.32 -22.99
N ALA A 225 6.76 -24.92 -21.75
CA ALA A 225 7.00 -25.78 -20.58
C ALA A 225 6.90 -24.97 -19.28
N PHE A 226 6.93 -25.64 -18.12
CA PHE A 226 7.14 -24.99 -16.83
C PHE A 226 8.57 -24.41 -16.76
N ASN A 227 8.70 -23.12 -17.08
CA ASN A 227 9.96 -22.39 -17.10
C ASN A 227 9.85 -21.04 -16.36
N SER A 228 10.94 -20.27 -16.31
CA SER A 228 11.02 -18.99 -15.58
C SER A 228 10.20 -17.84 -16.19
N ARG A 229 9.45 -18.06 -17.27
CA ARG A 229 8.46 -17.09 -17.78
C ARG A 229 7.07 -17.35 -17.20
N PHE A 230 6.77 -18.60 -16.85
CA PHE A 230 5.54 -18.96 -16.14
C PHE A 230 5.61 -18.57 -14.65
N TYR A 231 6.77 -18.83 -14.02
CA TYR A 231 7.07 -18.38 -12.65
C TYR A 231 7.53 -16.93 -12.59
#